data_AF-A0A6A5RBH2-F1
#
_entry.id   AF-A0A6A5RBH2-F1
#
_cell.length_a   1.000
_cell.length_b   1.000
_cell.length_c   1.000
_cell.angle_alpha   90.00
_cell.angle_beta   90.00
_cell.angle_gamma   90.00
#
_symmetry.space_group_name_H-M   'P 1'
#
loop_
_entity.id
_entity.type
_entity.pdbx_description
1 polymer ?
#
loop_
_entity_poly.entity_id
_entity_poly.type
_entity_poly.pdbx_seq_one_letter_code
_entity_poly.pdbx_strand_id
1 'polypeptide(L)'
;AWYKTFTCELVLAAFKATGISPLDPPIILNRFKNKQSELPRTPSLLLNVNRIAIEQFCNATVKDPTSYEARKLVRTLNYLAARNSLLEVENEGLCNQIDTRKTSQRYRQALPLQASKSYTSNAMLWSPTKVDEAQAQLRQNTHQQAEETAAKARRKADAAEKKVRDEREKERQKVERARAKEEKALRTAAEKAEKQRKKQESNAAKSIQLSQTGKRKASNKPPPEPAAKKQRVRGGTRVVVDASPSPAPPPVTTRSGRTTRPNKKWQQGKHRSTQ
;
A
#
# COMPACT_ATOMS: atom_id res chain seq x y z
N ALA A 1 33.92 22.01 11.01
CA ALA A 1 34.46 20.71 11.47
C ALA A 1 34.59 19.71 10.32
N TRP A 2 33.54 19.46 9.54
CA TRP A 2 33.55 18.51 8.40
C TRP A 2 34.51 18.85 7.26
N TYR A 3 34.66 20.12 6.89
CA TYR A 3 35.58 20.53 5.81
C TYR A 3 37.06 20.23 6.12
N LYS A 4 37.42 20.05 7.40
CA LYS A 4 38.77 19.67 7.81
C LYS A 4 39.06 18.17 7.65
N THR A 5 38.04 17.33 7.48
CA THR A 5 38.20 15.86 7.36
C THR A 5 38.30 15.37 5.92
N PHE A 6 37.90 16.20 4.94
CA PHE A 6 37.98 15.89 3.50
C PHE A 6 39.28 16.44 2.88
N THR A 7 40.43 16.11 3.46
CA THR A 7 41.72 16.35 2.80
C THR A 7 42.04 15.20 1.84
N CYS A 8 42.72 15.51 0.73
CA CYS A 8 43.10 14.52 -0.28
C CYS A 8 43.86 13.34 0.34
N GLU A 9 44.73 13.59 1.31
CA GLU A 9 45.51 12.57 2.02
C GLU A 9 44.61 11.58 2.77
N LEU A 10 43.60 12.08 3.49
CA LEU A 10 42.65 11.26 4.24
C LEU A 10 41.77 10.42 3.30
N VAL A 11 41.36 11.00 2.17
CA VAL A 11 40.59 10.29 1.14
C VAL A 11 41.42 9.15 0.54
N LEU A 12 42.68 9.43 0.14
CA LEU A 12 43.59 8.40 -0.39
C LEU A 12 43.90 7.32 0.65
N ALA A 13 44.08 7.71 1.92
CA ALA A 13 44.28 6.77 3.02
C ALA A 13 43.06 5.86 3.23
N ALA A 14 41.84 6.40 3.12
CA ALA A 14 40.61 5.62 3.24
C ALA A 14 40.48 4.56 2.13
N PHE A 15 40.77 4.94 0.88
CA PHE A 15 40.79 3.99 -0.24
C PHE A 15 41.88 2.94 -0.07
N LYS A 16 43.10 3.34 0.31
CA LYS A 16 44.21 2.41 0.60
C LYS A 16 43.86 1.43 1.73
N ALA A 17 43.19 1.90 2.79
CA ALA A 17 42.75 1.07 3.91
C ALA A 17 41.70 0.02 3.50
N THR A 18 40.94 0.26 2.44
CA THR A 18 40.00 -0.72 1.89
C THR A 18 40.65 -1.76 0.98
N GLY A 19 41.87 -1.50 0.48
CA GLY A 19 42.53 -2.34 -0.51
C GLY A 19 41.84 -2.32 -1.89
N ILE A 20 40.89 -1.40 -2.10
CA ILE A 20 40.17 -1.25 -3.38
C ILE A 20 41.02 -0.42 -4.36
N SER A 21 41.70 0.61 -3.86
CA SER A 21 42.55 1.49 -4.67
C SER A 21 43.75 2.01 -3.85
N PRO A 22 44.99 1.67 -4.24
CA PRO A 22 45.37 0.67 -5.25
C PRO A 22 44.85 -0.73 -4.88
N LEU A 23 44.62 -1.58 -5.88
CA LEU A 23 44.06 -2.92 -5.66
C LEU A 23 45.04 -3.78 -4.86
N ASP A 24 44.65 -4.11 -3.62
CA ASP A 24 45.42 -4.92 -2.69
C ASP A 24 44.54 -6.08 -2.17
N PRO A 25 44.48 -7.21 -2.92
CA PRO A 25 43.65 -8.37 -2.61
C PRO A 25 43.77 -8.92 -1.17
N PRO A 26 44.95 -9.03 -0.53
CA PRO A 26 45.06 -9.58 0.82
C PRO A 26 44.28 -8.79 1.87
N ILE A 27 44.17 -7.46 1.75
CA ILE A 27 43.39 -6.62 2.68
C ILE A 27 41.90 -6.97 2.56
N ILE A 28 41.41 -7.12 1.32
CA ILE A 28 40.02 -7.50 1.03
C ILE A 28 39.74 -8.90 1.59
N LEU A 29 40.60 -9.87 1.26
CA LEU A 29 40.44 -11.25 1.71
C LEU A 29 40.49 -11.38 3.23
N ASN A 30 41.34 -10.61 3.92
CA ASN A 30 41.41 -10.61 5.39
C ASN A 30 40.14 -10.10 6.06
N ARG A 31 39.31 -9.28 5.39
CA ARG A 31 37.99 -8.86 5.93
C ARG A 31 36.95 -9.98 5.87
N PHE A 32 37.06 -10.86 4.86
CA PHE A 32 36.15 -11.99 4.65
C PHE A 32 36.66 -13.31 5.21
N LYS A 33 37.94 -13.39 5.58
CA LYS A 33 38.39 -14.40 6.53
C LYS A 33 37.60 -14.14 7.80
N ASN A 34 36.56 -14.94 7.99
CA ASN A 34 35.90 -15.08 9.26
C ASN A 34 37.03 -15.24 10.27
N LYS A 35 37.33 -14.19 11.04
CA LYS A 35 37.98 -14.39 12.33
C LYS A 35 37.04 -15.37 12.96
N GLN A 36 37.42 -16.64 13.04
CA GLN A 36 36.73 -17.54 13.93
C GLN A 36 36.81 -16.77 15.24
N SER A 37 35.70 -16.16 15.65
CA SER A 37 35.48 -15.89 17.05
C SER A 37 35.96 -17.16 17.72
N GLU A 38 36.87 -17.03 18.66
CA GLU A 38 37.27 -18.09 19.58
C GLU A 38 36.05 -18.46 20.43
N LEU A 39 34.93 -18.83 19.79
CA LEU A 39 34.04 -19.82 20.31
C LEU A 39 34.93 -21.05 20.44
N PRO A 40 35.15 -21.57 21.65
CA PRO A 40 35.99 -22.73 21.84
C PRO A 40 35.52 -23.81 20.89
N ARG A 41 36.43 -24.19 19.99
CA ARG A 41 36.31 -25.32 19.07
C ARG A 41 36.45 -26.63 19.85
N THR A 42 35.85 -26.71 21.01
CA THR A 42 35.47 -27.99 21.59
C THR A 42 34.23 -28.41 20.82
N PRO A 43 34.29 -29.47 19.98
CA PRO A 43 33.05 -30.05 19.47
C PRO A 43 32.18 -30.33 20.69
N SER A 44 30.97 -29.79 20.69
CA SER A 44 29.99 -30.00 21.76
C SER A 44 29.98 -31.50 22.07
N LEU A 45 30.44 -31.90 23.26
CA LEU A 45 30.45 -33.30 23.70
C LEU A 45 29.03 -33.91 23.72
N LEU A 46 28.01 -33.07 23.51
CA LEU A 46 26.62 -33.41 23.30
C LEU A 46 26.36 -33.84 21.84
N LEU A 47 27.05 -34.87 21.35
CA LEU A 47 26.68 -35.51 20.07
C LEU A 47 25.27 -36.11 20.14
N ASN A 48 24.83 -36.46 21.36
CA ASN A 48 23.46 -36.82 21.69
C ASN A 48 23.06 -36.04 22.96
N VAL A 49 22.08 -35.14 22.83
CA VAL A 49 21.62 -34.27 23.93
C VAL A 49 20.76 -35.08 24.89
N ASN A 50 21.43 -35.88 25.72
CA ASN A 50 20.79 -36.68 26.77
C ASN A 50 20.94 -36.01 28.13
N ARG A 51 20.02 -36.31 29.04
CA ARG A 51 20.04 -35.79 30.42
C ARG A 51 21.40 -35.96 31.10
N ILE A 52 22.00 -37.15 30.99
CA ILE A 52 23.31 -37.46 31.57
C ILE A 52 24.39 -36.57 30.98
N ALA A 53 24.36 -36.35 29.67
CA ALA A 53 25.36 -35.57 28.96
C ALA A 53 25.23 -34.07 29.30
N ILE A 54 24.00 -33.56 29.46
CA ILE A 54 23.74 -32.19 29.96
C ILE A 54 24.24 -32.05 31.39
N GLU A 55 23.95 -33.01 32.27
CA GLU A 55 24.41 -32.98 33.66
C GLU A 55 25.95 -33.02 33.74
N GLN A 56 26.61 -33.90 33.00
CA GLN A 56 28.07 -33.97 32.92
C GLN A 56 28.68 -32.67 32.38
N PHE A 57 28.09 -32.11 31.31
CA PHE A 57 28.54 -30.85 30.73
C PHE A 57 28.40 -29.69 31.73
N CYS A 58 27.26 -29.56 32.40
CA CYS A 58 27.05 -28.54 33.42
C CYS A 58 28.00 -28.71 34.61
N ASN A 59 28.24 -29.94 35.06
CA ASN A 59 29.16 -30.22 36.17
C ASN A 59 30.62 -29.95 35.80
N ALA A 60 31.01 -30.12 34.52
CA ALA A 60 32.35 -29.82 34.05
C ALA A 60 32.58 -28.31 33.81
N THR A 61 31.53 -27.55 33.52
CA THR A 61 31.63 -26.12 33.16
C THR A 61 31.35 -25.18 34.33
N VAL A 62 30.46 -25.55 35.25
CA VAL A 62 30.08 -24.72 36.39
C VAL A 62 30.95 -25.06 37.60
N LYS A 63 31.54 -24.03 38.22
CA LYS A 63 32.42 -24.18 39.40
C LYS A 63 31.72 -24.86 40.58
N ASP A 64 30.48 -24.47 40.86
CA ASP A 64 29.67 -25.01 41.96
C ASP A 64 28.42 -25.74 41.42
N PRO A 65 28.46 -27.07 41.20
CA PRO A 65 27.36 -27.81 40.59
C PRO A 65 26.12 -27.91 41.49
N THR A 66 26.28 -27.73 42.80
CA THR A 66 25.18 -27.76 43.80
C THR A 66 24.47 -26.42 43.94
N SER A 67 25.01 -25.36 43.35
CA SER A 67 24.42 -24.02 43.37
C SER A 67 22.99 -24.05 42.81
N TYR A 68 22.13 -23.17 43.32
CA TYR A 68 20.77 -23.01 42.81
C TYR A 68 20.78 -22.65 41.32
N GLU A 69 21.70 -21.80 40.89
CA GLU A 69 21.83 -21.35 39.50
C GLU A 69 22.21 -22.53 38.58
N ALA A 70 23.16 -23.37 39.01
CA ALA A 70 23.57 -24.57 38.29
C ALA A 70 22.40 -25.55 38.09
N ARG A 71 21.63 -25.80 39.17
CA ARG A 71 20.44 -26.66 39.10
C ARG A 71 19.36 -26.07 38.22
N LYS A 72 19.16 -24.76 38.25
CA LYS A 72 18.22 -24.06 37.36
C LYS A 72 18.63 -24.22 35.90
N LEU A 73 19.92 -24.06 35.58
CA LEU A 73 20.47 -24.26 34.23
C LEU A 73 20.24 -25.69 33.72
N VAL A 74 20.61 -26.70 34.52
CA VAL A 74 20.41 -28.12 34.18
C VAL A 74 18.93 -28.41 33.90
N ARG A 75 18.02 -27.92 34.74
CA ARG A 75 16.57 -28.09 34.53
C ARG A 75 16.09 -27.44 33.24
N THR A 76 16.53 -26.22 32.95
CA THR A 76 16.14 -25.52 31.72
C THR A 76 16.69 -26.20 30.47
N LEU A 77 17.94 -26.67 30.50
CA LEU A 77 18.55 -27.39 29.38
C LEU A 77 17.85 -28.72 29.12
N ASN A 78 17.55 -29.49 30.18
CA ASN A 78 16.78 -30.72 30.07
C ASN A 78 15.37 -30.47 29.52
N TYR A 79 14.69 -29.40 29.96
CA TYR A 79 13.38 -29.02 29.43
C TYR A 79 13.46 -28.68 27.93
N LEU A 80 14.46 -27.90 27.52
CA LEU A 80 14.66 -27.54 26.10
C LEU A 80 15.00 -28.77 25.26
N ALA A 81 15.84 -29.67 25.76
CA ALA A 81 16.16 -30.93 25.09
C ALA A 81 14.91 -31.77 24.84
N ALA A 82 14.07 -31.98 25.87
CA ALA A 82 12.82 -32.72 25.75
C ALA A 82 11.82 -32.06 24.80
N ARG A 83 11.74 -30.71 24.82
CA ARG A 83 10.89 -29.96 23.88
C ARG A 83 11.38 -30.11 22.44
N ASN A 84 12.69 -30.03 22.21
CA ASN A 84 13.26 -30.20 20.87
C ASN A 84 13.05 -31.63 20.36
N SER A 85 13.24 -32.65 21.18
CA SER A 85 12.97 -34.03 20.75
C SER A 85 11.51 -34.25 20.39
N LEU A 86 10.57 -33.64 21.14
CA LEU A 86 9.15 -33.69 20.80
C LEU A 86 8.87 -33.01 19.45
N LEU A 87 9.46 -31.84 19.22
CA LEU A 87 9.34 -31.12 17.95
C LEU A 87 9.95 -31.89 16.78
N GLU A 88 11.08 -32.57 16.98
CA GLU A 88 11.70 -33.41 15.95
C GLU A 88 10.78 -34.57 15.55
N VAL A 89 10.22 -35.29 16.54
CA VAL A 89 9.26 -36.38 16.31
C VAL A 89 7.99 -35.86 15.63
N GLU A 90 7.46 -34.72 16.06
CA GLU A 90 6.30 -34.09 15.41
C GLU A 90 6.60 -33.71 13.96
N ASN A 91 7.75 -33.09 13.70
CA ASN A 91 8.18 -32.74 12.34
C ASN A 91 8.35 -33.97 11.47
N GLU A 92 8.97 -35.03 11.99
CA GLU A 92 9.10 -36.30 11.29
C GLU A 92 7.72 -36.91 10.99
N GLY A 93 6.82 -36.92 11.97
CA GLY A 93 5.43 -37.38 11.80
C GLY A 93 4.67 -36.58 10.74
N LEU A 94 4.81 -35.26 10.72
CA LEU A 94 4.20 -34.38 9.71
C LEU A 94 4.80 -34.62 8.32
N CYS A 95 6.12 -34.76 8.22
CA CYS A 95 6.79 -35.12 6.97
C CYS A 95 6.28 -36.46 6.43
N ASN A 96 6.23 -37.48 7.29
CA ASN A 96 5.71 -38.81 6.95
C ASN A 96 4.24 -38.75 6.54
N GLN A 97 3.41 -37.94 7.21
CA GLN A 97 2.00 -37.75 6.84
C GLN A 97 1.86 -37.06 5.47
N ILE A 98 2.69 -36.06 5.20
CA ILE A 98 2.73 -35.40 3.89
C ILE A 98 3.14 -36.39 2.81
N ASP A 99 4.15 -37.23 3.08
CA ASP A 99 4.66 -38.16 2.08
C ASP A 99 3.71 -39.34 1.83
N THR A 100 3.09 -39.90 2.87
CA THR A 100 2.01 -40.89 2.72
C THR A 100 0.81 -40.32 1.97
N ARG A 101 0.47 -39.04 2.19
CA ARG A 101 -0.56 -38.35 1.40
C ARG A 101 -0.14 -38.18 -0.05
N LYS A 102 1.11 -37.79 -0.33
CA LYS A 102 1.63 -37.67 -1.69
C LYS A 102 1.66 -39.03 -2.40
N THR A 103 2.10 -40.09 -1.75
CA THR A 103 2.16 -41.44 -2.35
C THR A 103 0.76 -41.98 -2.61
N SER A 104 -0.17 -41.85 -1.66
CA SER A 104 -1.57 -42.24 -1.88
C SER A 104 -2.26 -41.41 -2.97
N GLN A 105 -1.99 -40.10 -3.05
CA GLN A 105 -2.47 -39.24 -4.13
C GLN A 105 -1.91 -39.67 -5.49
N ARG A 106 -0.61 -39.99 -5.57
CA ARG A 106 0.02 -40.54 -6.80
C ARG A 106 -0.64 -41.85 -7.22
N TYR A 107 -0.91 -42.75 -6.29
CA TYR A 107 -1.57 -44.03 -6.60
C TYR A 107 -3.03 -43.85 -7.07
N ARG A 108 -3.76 -42.88 -6.51
CA ARG A 108 -5.15 -42.56 -6.91
C ARG A 108 -5.25 -41.74 -8.19
N GLN A 109 -4.15 -41.19 -8.68
CA GLN A 109 -4.15 -40.33 -9.86
C GLN A 109 -4.10 -41.19 -11.13
N ALA A 110 -5.22 -41.29 -11.82
CA ALA A 110 -5.27 -41.94 -13.12
C ALA A 110 -4.36 -41.20 -14.12
N LEU A 111 -3.49 -41.94 -14.81
CA LEU A 111 -2.68 -41.37 -15.87
C LEU A 111 -3.58 -41.05 -17.07
N PRO A 112 -3.42 -39.89 -17.72
CA PRO A 112 -4.17 -39.52 -18.91
C PRO A 112 -3.61 -40.28 -20.14
N LEU A 113 -3.87 -41.58 -20.22
CA LEU A 113 -3.48 -42.42 -21.35
C LEU A 113 -4.52 -42.30 -22.47
N GLN A 114 -4.11 -41.78 -23.62
CA GLN A 114 -4.98 -41.57 -24.80
C GLN A 114 -4.87 -42.76 -25.75
N ALA A 115 -5.97 -43.49 -25.94
CA ALA A 115 -6.01 -44.64 -26.85
C ALA A 115 -5.76 -44.20 -28.30
N SER A 116 -4.97 -44.97 -29.05
CA SER A 116 -4.82 -44.77 -30.49
C SER A 116 -6.11 -45.12 -31.20
N LYS A 117 -6.50 -44.30 -32.19
CA LYS A 117 -7.77 -44.44 -32.93
C LYS A 117 -7.95 -45.78 -33.69
N SER A 118 -6.89 -46.56 -33.88
CA SER A 118 -6.86 -47.78 -34.70
C SER A 118 -6.86 -49.10 -33.90
N TYR A 119 -7.02 -49.06 -32.58
CA TYR A 119 -6.90 -50.24 -31.72
C TYR A 119 -8.29 -50.79 -31.34
N THR A 120 -8.57 -52.05 -31.69
CA THR A 120 -9.93 -52.65 -31.62
C THR A 120 -10.05 -53.77 -30.59
N SER A 121 -9.02 -54.04 -29.75
CA SER A 121 -9.10 -55.09 -28.72
C SER A 121 -9.45 -54.56 -27.33
N ASN A 122 -10.18 -55.38 -26.56
CA ASN A 122 -10.74 -55.03 -25.25
C ASN A 122 -9.71 -54.84 -24.12
N ALA A 123 -8.50 -55.38 -24.27
CA ALA A 123 -7.38 -55.16 -23.35
C ALA A 123 -6.33 -54.28 -24.05
N MET A 124 -6.02 -53.13 -23.45
CA MET A 124 -5.04 -52.19 -24.00
C MET A 124 -3.72 -52.31 -23.23
N LEU A 125 -2.67 -52.77 -23.90
CA LEU A 125 -1.30 -52.79 -23.37
C LEU A 125 -0.63 -51.46 -23.70
N TRP A 126 -0.03 -50.82 -22.70
CA TRP A 126 0.70 -49.56 -22.86
C TRP A 126 2.21 -49.81 -22.87
N SER A 127 2.92 -49.19 -23.80
CA SER A 127 4.38 -49.18 -23.77
C SER A 127 4.89 -48.28 -22.63
N PRO A 128 6.08 -48.55 -22.05
CA PRO A 128 6.68 -47.69 -21.03
C PRO A 128 6.77 -46.22 -21.47
N THR A 129 7.10 -45.98 -22.74
CA THR A 129 7.16 -44.64 -23.33
C THR A 129 5.84 -43.89 -23.26
N LYS A 130 4.70 -44.57 -23.48
CA LYS A 130 3.37 -43.94 -23.38
C LYS A 130 3.00 -43.60 -21.95
N VAL A 131 3.43 -44.43 -20.99
CA VAL A 131 3.28 -44.15 -19.56
C VAL A 131 4.08 -42.91 -19.17
N ASP A 132 5.33 -42.79 -19.63
CA ASP A 132 6.17 -41.63 -19.35
C ASP A 132 5.62 -40.33 -19.97
N GLU A 133 5.13 -40.39 -21.22
CA GLU A 133 4.46 -39.26 -21.88
C GLU A 133 3.24 -38.78 -21.07
N ALA A 134 2.39 -39.71 -20.62
CA ALA A 134 1.21 -39.38 -19.82
C ALA A 134 1.59 -38.78 -18.45
N GLN A 135 2.65 -39.29 -17.81
CA GLN A 135 3.17 -38.68 -16.58
C GLN A 135 3.73 -37.27 -16.81
N ALA A 136 4.44 -37.04 -17.93
CA ALA A 136 4.97 -35.74 -18.27
C ALA A 136 3.84 -34.71 -18.50
N GLN A 137 2.80 -35.10 -19.24
CA GLN A 137 1.60 -34.26 -19.44
C GLN A 137 0.92 -33.93 -18.11
N LEU A 138 0.79 -34.90 -17.23
CA LEU A 138 0.22 -34.70 -15.91
C LEU A 138 1.02 -33.69 -15.08
N ARG A 139 2.36 -33.80 -15.08
CA ARG A 139 3.25 -32.83 -14.41
C ARG A 139 3.08 -31.43 -15.00
N GLN A 140 3.06 -31.30 -16.32
CA GLN A 140 2.84 -30.01 -16.99
C GLN A 140 1.48 -29.41 -16.63
N ASN A 141 0.40 -30.19 -16.68
CA ASN A 141 -0.93 -29.71 -16.31
C ASN A 141 -1.00 -29.27 -14.85
N THR A 142 -0.38 -30.02 -13.93
CA THR A 142 -0.33 -29.61 -12.51
C THR A 142 0.48 -28.33 -12.30
N HIS A 143 1.59 -28.16 -13.03
CA HIS A 143 2.40 -26.95 -12.99
C HIS A 143 1.61 -25.75 -13.53
N GLN A 144 0.97 -25.90 -14.68
CA GLN A 144 0.13 -24.86 -15.27
C GLN A 144 -1.02 -24.45 -14.34
N GLN A 145 -1.71 -25.41 -13.72
CA GLN A 145 -2.75 -25.11 -12.72
C GLN A 145 -2.18 -24.36 -11.51
N ALA A 146 -1.01 -24.76 -11.00
CA ALA A 146 -0.34 -24.06 -9.91
C ALA A 146 0.04 -22.63 -10.31
N GLU A 147 0.59 -22.42 -11.50
CA GLU A 147 0.92 -21.09 -12.03
C GLU A 147 -0.33 -20.23 -12.23
N GLU A 148 -1.42 -20.79 -12.75
CA GLU A 148 -2.69 -20.08 -12.90
C GLU A 148 -3.27 -19.66 -11.55
N THR A 149 -3.26 -20.54 -10.55
CA THR A 149 -3.74 -20.20 -9.21
C THR A 149 -2.86 -19.14 -8.55
N ALA A 150 -1.54 -19.24 -8.70
CA ALA A 150 -0.59 -18.23 -8.24
C ALA A 150 -0.79 -16.89 -8.96
N ALA A 151 -1.00 -16.89 -10.28
CA ALA A 151 -1.29 -15.69 -11.07
C ALA A 151 -2.62 -15.05 -10.66
N LYS A 152 -3.67 -15.86 -10.40
CA LYS A 152 -4.94 -15.37 -9.86
C LYS A 152 -4.76 -14.72 -8.48
N ALA A 153 -3.94 -15.31 -7.60
CA ALA A 153 -3.62 -14.74 -6.30
C ALA A 153 -2.85 -13.40 -6.43
N ARG A 154 -1.84 -13.33 -7.32
CA ARG A 154 -1.10 -12.10 -7.63
C ARG A 154 -2.01 -11.00 -8.16
N ARG A 155 -2.87 -11.31 -9.14
CA ARG A 155 -3.86 -10.35 -9.67
C ARG A 155 -4.78 -9.79 -8.59
N LYS A 156 -5.20 -10.61 -7.64
CA LYS A 156 -6.01 -10.16 -6.49
C LYS A 156 -5.21 -9.25 -5.57
N ALA A 157 -3.95 -9.58 -5.28
CA ALA A 157 -3.07 -8.74 -4.47
C ALA A 157 -2.80 -7.38 -5.14
N ASP A 158 -2.46 -7.36 -6.43
CA ASP A 158 -2.21 -6.13 -7.19
C ASP A 158 -3.47 -5.25 -7.26
N ALA A 159 -4.65 -5.85 -7.42
CA ALA A 159 -5.91 -5.13 -7.42
C ALA A 159 -6.22 -4.51 -6.05
N ALA A 160 -5.91 -5.21 -4.95
CA ALA A 160 -6.05 -4.67 -3.61
C ALA A 160 -5.06 -3.52 -3.37
N GLU A 161 -3.81 -3.66 -3.81
CA GLU A 161 -2.80 -2.63 -3.67
C GLU A 161 -3.16 -1.36 -4.46
N LYS A 162 -3.64 -1.52 -5.71
CA LYS A 162 -4.12 -0.39 -6.52
C LYS A 162 -5.25 0.37 -5.84
N LYS A 163 -6.24 -0.33 -5.27
CA LYS A 163 -7.33 0.32 -4.51
C LYS A 163 -6.79 1.16 -3.34
N VAL A 164 -5.86 0.61 -2.57
CA VAL A 164 -5.23 1.33 -1.45
C VAL A 164 -4.44 2.55 -1.96
N ARG A 165 -3.73 2.44 -3.08
CA ARG A 165 -3.01 3.56 -3.69
C ARG A 165 -3.97 4.66 -4.16
N ASP A 166 -5.05 4.30 -4.84
CA ASP A 166 -6.07 5.25 -5.33
C ASP A 166 -6.77 5.97 -4.17
N GLU A 167 -7.06 5.26 -3.07
CA GLU A 167 -7.61 5.85 -1.85
C GLU A 167 -6.65 6.85 -1.22
N ARG A 168 -5.37 6.47 -1.07
CA ARG A 168 -4.31 7.37 -0.56
C ARG A 168 -4.14 8.60 -1.44
N GLU A 169 -4.22 8.46 -2.76
CA GLU A 169 -4.12 9.60 -3.67
C GLU A 169 -5.32 10.54 -3.54
N LYS A 170 -6.55 9.98 -3.47
CA LYS A 170 -7.77 10.77 -3.21
C LYS A 170 -7.69 11.53 -1.89
N GLU A 171 -7.17 10.91 -0.84
CA GLU A 171 -6.96 11.58 0.45
C GLU A 171 -5.94 12.72 0.34
N ARG A 172 -4.79 12.48 -0.31
CA ARG A 172 -3.78 13.52 -0.56
C ARG A 172 -4.37 14.71 -1.33
N GLN A 173 -5.14 14.45 -2.39
CA GLN A 173 -5.81 15.50 -3.16
C GLN A 173 -6.84 16.28 -2.31
N LYS A 174 -7.58 15.61 -1.43
CA LYS A 174 -8.51 16.29 -0.50
C LYS A 174 -7.76 17.22 0.46
N VAL A 175 -6.65 16.75 1.03
CA VAL A 175 -5.80 17.54 1.95
C VAL A 175 -5.20 18.75 1.22
N GLU A 176 -4.68 18.56 0.02
CA GLU A 176 -4.11 19.66 -0.78
C GLU A 176 -5.18 20.71 -1.13
N ARG A 177 -6.38 20.28 -1.54
CA ARG A 177 -7.51 21.19 -1.78
C ARG A 177 -7.93 21.95 -0.53
N ALA A 178 -7.90 21.33 0.65
CA ALA A 178 -8.21 21.99 1.91
C ALA A 178 -7.15 23.06 2.22
N ARG A 179 -5.86 22.73 2.13
CA ARG A 179 -4.75 23.68 2.32
C ARG A 179 -4.83 24.86 1.35
N ALA A 180 -5.11 24.61 0.07
CA ALA A 180 -5.25 25.68 -0.93
C ALA A 180 -6.45 26.60 -0.64
N LYS A 181 -7.55 26.07 -0.06
CA LYS A 181 -8.69 26.90 0.38
C LYS A 181 -8.33 27.74 1.59
N GLU A 182 -7.65 27.16 2.58
CA GLU A 182 -7.17 27.88 3.77
C GLU A 182 -6.22 29.01 3.39
N GLU A 183 -5.25 28.76 2.51
CA GLU A 183 -4.32 29.79 2.05
C GLU A 183 -5.04 30.93 1.31
N LYS A 184 -6.01 30.60 0.44
CA LYS A 184 -6.85 31.62 -0.23
C LYS A 184 -7.69 32.41 0.78
N ALA A 185 -8.23 31.77 1.80
CA ALA A 185 -8.97 32.44 2.86
C ALA A 185 -8.07 33.41 3.66
N LEU A 186 -6.85 32.98 4.00
CA LEU A 186 -5.87 33.84 4.67
C LEU A 186 -5.45 35.04 3.81
N ARG A 187 -5.17 34.83 2.52
CA ARG A 187 -4.83 35.91 1.58
C ARG A 187 -5.97 36.93 1.46
N THR A 188 -7.20 36.47 1.27
CA THR A 188 -8.36 37.36 1.15
C THR A 188 -8.69 38.06 2.47
N ALA A 189 -8.46 37.42 3.63
CA ALA A 189 -8.59 38.05 4.94
C ALA A 189 -7.53 39.14 5.16
N ALA A 190 -6.28 38.88 4.81
CA ALA A 190 -5.19 39.85 4.88
C ALA A 190 -5.46 41.07 3.98
N GLU A 191 -5.88 40.85 2.73
CA GLU A 191 -6.21 41.93 1.81
C GLU A 191 -7.39 42.78 2.31
N LYS A 192 -8.42 42.14 2.91
CA LYS A 192 -9.54 42.86 3.54
C LYS A 192 -9.08 43.67 4.75
N ALA A 193 -8.20 43.12 5.59
CA ALA A 193 -7.65 43.80 6.75
C ALA A 193 -6.81 45.02 6.33
N GLU A 194 -5.99 44.90 5.29
CA GLU A 194 -5.20 46.01 4.75
C GLU A 194 -6.09 47.12 4.18
N LYS A 195 -7.14 46.75 3.41
CA LYS A 195 -8.12 47.71 2.90
C LYS A 195 -8.86 48.42 4.03
N GLN A 196 -9.19 47.73 5.11
CA GLN A 196 -9.81 48.34 6.29
C GLN A 196 -8.86 49.31 7.00
N ARG A 197 -7.58 48.96 7.17
CA ARG A 197 -6.56 49.87 7.72
C ARG A 197 -6.43 51.16 6.90
N LYS A 198 -6.27 51.05 5.58
CA LYS A 198 -6.23 52.23 4.68
C LYS A 198 -7.49 53.10 4.79
N LYS A 199 -8.68 52.49 4.93
CA LYS A 199 -9.93 53.23 5.18
C LYS A 199 -9.92 53.93 6.54
N GLN A 200 -9.47 53.28 7.60
CA GLN A 200 -9.37 53.88 8.93
C GLN A 200 -8.37 55.04 8.95
N GLU A 201 -7.20 54.88 8.34
CA GLU A 201 -6.18 55.93 8.20
C GLU A 201 -6.72 57.14 7.42
N SER A 202 -7.37 56.92 6.27
CA SER A 202 -7.98 58.01 5.50
C SER A 202 -9.12 58.70 6.24
N ASN A 203 -9.94 57.96 7.00
CA ASN A 203 -10.98 58.54 7.83
C ASN A 203 -10.40 59.34 9.02
N ALA A 204 -9.32 58.86 9.64
CA ALA A 204 -8.61 59.56 10.72
C ALA A 204 -7.95 60.86 10.20
N ALA A 205 -7.34 60.83 9.00
CA ALA A 205 -6.80 62.03 8.38
C ALA A 205 -7.91 63.08 8.10
N LYS A 206 -9.07 62.62 7.60
CA LYS A 206 -10.25 63.49 7.39
C LYS A 206 -10.81 64.05 8.71
N SER A 207 -10.84 63.28 9.78
CA SER A 207 -11.32 63.77 11.08
C SER A 207 -10.37 64.79 11.70
N ILE A 208 -9.05 64.60 11.57
CA ILE A 208 -8.04 65.59 11.98
C ILE A 208 -8.25 66.90 11.21
N GLN A 209 -8.43 66.84 9.88
CA GLN A 209 -8.73 68.03 9.06
C GLN A 209 -10.03 68.75 9.47
N LEU A 210 -11.10 68.00 9.75
CA LEU A 210 -12.37 68.58 10.20
C LEU A 210 -12.24 69.28 11.56
N SER A 211 -11.50 68.69 12.51
CA SER A 211 -11.28 69.27 13.84
C SER A 211 -10.48 70.59 13.80
N GLN A 212 -9.59 70.74 12.82
CA GLN A 212 -8.83 71.99 12.61
C GLN A 212 -9.67 73.12 12.02
N THR A 213 -10.79 72.83 11.35
CA THR A 213 -11.68 73.84 10.76
C THR A 213 -12.80 74.30 11.72
N GLY A 214 -12.79 73.83 12.97
CA GLY A 214 -13.79 74.07 14.01
C GLY A 214 -13.73 75.41 14.77
N LYS A 215 -13.52 76.54 14.08
CA LYS A 215 -13.86 77.87 14.61
C LYS A 215 -14.66 78.67 13.58
N ARG A 216 -15.89 78.24 13.30
CA ARG A 216 -16.90 79.08 12.63
C ARG A 216 -18.26 78.94 13.30
N LYS A 217 -18.90 80.09 13.50
CA LYS A 217 -20.14 80.32 14.23
C LYS A 217 -21.28 79.45 13.70
N ALA A 218 -22.03 78.88 14.64
CA ALA A 218 -23.34 78.30 14.41
C ALA A 218 -24.30 79.35 13.81
N SER A 219 -25.05 78.96 12.79
CA SER A 219 -26.27 79.65 12.38
C SER A 219 -27.35 78.60 12.12
N ASN A 220 -28.38 78.65 12.95
CA ASN A 220 -29.58 77.83 12.92
C ASN A 220 -30.32 77.92 11.58
N LYS A 221 -30.73 76.77 11.02
CA LYS A 221 -32.02 76.57 10.35
C LYS A 221 -32.49 75.11 10.56
N PRO A 222 -33.77 74.87 10.90
CA PRO A 222 -34.30 73.53 11.12
C PRO A 222 -34.48 72.76 9.79
N PRO A 223 -34.56 71.41 9.82
CA PRO A 223 -34.61 70.59 8.61
C PRO A 223 -36.01 70.64 7.96
N PRO A 224 -36.12 70.75 6.62
CA PRO A 224 -37.32 70.31 5.92
C PRO A 224 -37.31 68.78 5.81
N GLU A 225 -38.50 68.16 5.93
CA GLU A 225 -38.73 66.72 5.85
C GLU A 225 -38.09 66.06 4.61
N PRO A 226 -37.52 64.84 4.73
CA PRO A 226 -37.05 64.12 3.58
C PRO A 226 -38.22 63.53 2.78
N ALA A 227 -38.47 64.13 1.62
CA ALA A 227 -39.29 63.56 0.57
C ALA A 227 -38.86 62.12 0.24
N ALA A 228 -39.85 61.22 0.17
CA ALA A 228 -39.69 59.82 -0.18
C ALA A 228 -38.79 59.62 -1.40
N LYS A 229 -37.71 58.84 -1.23
CA LYS A 229 -36.86 58.42 -2.34
C LYS A 229 -37.66 57.49 -3.24
N LYS A 230 -37.93 58.00 -4.45
CA LYS A 230 -38.46 57.28 -5.60
C LYS A 230 -37.68 55.98 -5.83
N GLN A 231 -38.36 54.86 -5.66
CA GLN A 231 -37.93 53.55 -6.12
C GLN A 231 -37.78 53.64 -7.64
N ARG A 232 -36.55 53.60 -8.13
CA ARG A 232 -36.27 53.50 -9.57
C ARG A 232 -36.60 52.07 -10.01
N VAL A 233 -37.85 51.86 -10.37
CA VAL A 233 -38.27 50.72 -11.20
C VAL A 233 -37.65 50.94 -12.58
N ARG A 234 -36.51 50.27 -12.84
CA ARG A 234 -36.08 50.05 -14.23
C ARG A 234 -36.86 48.84 -14.73
N GLY A 235 -38.04 49.14 -15.25
CA GLY A 235 -38.74 48.27 -16.17
C GLY A 235 -37.87 48.02 -17.40
N GLY A 236 -37.67 46.75 -17.67
CA GLY A 236 -37.07 46.20 -18.88
C GLY A 236 -37.60 44.79 -19.05
N THR A 237 -38.91 44.64 -18.85
CA THR A 237 -39.67 43.42 -19.10
C THR A 237 -39.60 43.19 -20.60
N ARG A 238 -38.70 42.30 -21.01
CA ARG A 238 -38.83 41.66 -22.31
C ARG A 238 -40.07 40.78 -22.18
N VAL A 239 -41.15 41.18 -22.82
CA VAL A 239 -42.29 40.31 -23.09
C VAL A 239 -41.74 39.16 -23.92
N VAL A 240 -41.37 38.07 -23.24
CA VAL A 240 -41.33 36.76 -23.86
C VAL A 240 -42.76 36.29 -23.81
N VAL A 241 -43.36 36.20 -24.99
CA VAL A 241 -44.60 35.47 -25.23
C VAL A 241 -44.53 34.16 -24.47
N ASP A 242 -45.45 33.94 -23.53
CA ASP A 242 -45.68 32.63 -22.94
C ASP A 242 -46.09 31.69 -24.06
N ALA A 243 -45.09 31.01 -24.63
CA ALA A 243 -45.32 29.79 -25.36
C ALA A 243 -45.77 28.76 -24.32
N SER A 244 -47.03 28.36 -24.42
CA SER A 244 -47.63 27.27 -23.65
C SER A 244 -46.62 26.13 -23.39
N PRO A 245 -46.56 25.58 -22.17
CA PRO A 245 -45.64 24.48 -21.87
C PRO A 245 -45.95 23.31 -22.80
N SER A 246 -45.01 23.03 -23.71
CA SER A 246 -45.03 21.82 -24.52
C SER A 246 -45.09 20.61 -23.58
N PRO A 247 -46.02 19.65 -23.80
CA PRO A 247 -46.16 18.51 -22.91
C PRO A 247 -44.86 17.72 -22.85
N ALA A 248 -44.41 17.41 -21.64
CA ALA A 248 -43.26 16.54 -21.42
C ALA A 248 -43.50 15.19 -22.12
N PRO A 249 -42.49 14.60 -22.78
CA PRO A 249 -42.66 13.31 -23.45
C PRO A 249 -43.06 12.24 -22.44
N PRO A 250 -43.97 11.31 -22.79
CA PRO A 250 -44.42 10.27 -21.88
C PRO A 250 -43.22 9.41 -21.44
N PRO A 251 -43.18 8.98 -20.17
CA PRO A 251 -42.10 8.15 -19.67
C PRO A 251 -42.11 6.78 -20.37
N VAL A 252 -40.91 6.24 -20.63
CA VAL A 252 -40.77 4.93 -21.29
C VAL A 252 -40.48 3.86 -20.24
N THR A 253 -41.25 2.77 -20.30
CA THR A 253 -41.06 1.59 -19.46
C THR A 253 -40.02 0.67 -20.10
N THR A 254 -38.93 0.38 -19.39
CA THR A 254 -37.93 -0.58 -19.86
C THR A 254 -38.48 -2.01 -19.78
N ARG A 255 -37.84 -2.94 -20.51
CA ARG A 255 -38.19 -4.38 -20.52
C ARG A 255 -38.15 -5.05 -19.13
N SER A 256 -37.54 -4.38 -18.14
CA SER A 256 -37.46 -4.78 -16.74
C SER A 256 -38.48 -4.06 -15.84
N GLY A 257 -39.48 -3.37 -16.40
CA GLY A 257 -40.57 -2.71 -15.67
C GLY A 257 -40.22 -1.37 -15.02
N ARG A 258 -39.07 -0.75 -15.35
CA ARG A 258 -38.65 0.51 -14.72
C ARG A 258 -39.00 1.72 -15.58
N THR A 259 -39.68 2.70 -14.96
CA THR A 259 -40.06 3.95 -15.61
C THR A 259 -38.90 4.94 -15.61
N THR A 260 -38.43 5.36 -16.79
CA THR A 260 -37.30 6.29 -16.92
C THR A 260 -37.61 7.45 -17.88
N ARG A 261 -37.01 8.61 -17.63
CA ARG A 261 -37.12 9.80 -18.50
C ARG A 261 -36.05 9.74 -19.61
N PRO A 262 -36.42 9.85 -20.89
CA PRO A 262 -35.44 9.80 -21.97
C PRO A 262 -34.52 11.03 -21.97
N ASN A 263 -33.24 10.83 -22.32
CA ASN A 263 -32.23 11.89 -22.37
C ASN A 263 -32.43 12.78 -23.62
N LYS A 264 -32.30 14.10 -23.48
CA LYS A 264 -32.55 15.15 -24.50
C LYS A 264 -31.75 15.03 -25.81
N LYS A 265 -30.78 14.11 -25.92
CA LYS A 265 -29.86 14.03 -27.06
C LYS A 265 -30.32 13.18 -28.25
N TRP A 266 -31.52 12.60 -28.22
CA TRP A 266 -32.01 11.75 -29.32
C TRP A 266 -33.28 12.30 -29.96
N GLN A 267 -33.14 13.37 -30.73
CA GLN A 267 -34.16 13.85 -31.66
C GLN A 267 -33.45 14.42 -32.89
N GLN A 268 -32.75 13.58 -33.66
CA GLN A 268 -32.46 13.81 -35.09
C GLN A 268 -32.28 12.45 -35.75
N GLY A 269 -33.30 12.02 -36.47
CA GLY A 269 -33.25 10.77 -37.22
C GLY A 269 -34.58 10.05 -37.24
N LYS A 270 -35.59 10.66 -37.87
CA LYS A 270 -36.77 9.96 -38.44
C LYS A 270 -37.59 10.91 -39.33
N HIS A 271 -36.96 11.42 -40.38
CA HIS A 271 -37.66 11.86 -41.59
C HIS A 271 -36.83 11.42 -42.79
N ARG A 272 -37.04 10.18 -43.23
CA ARG A 272 -36.78 9.69 -44.59
C ARG A 272 -37.19 8.23 -44.68
N SER A 273 -38.46 7.99 -45.04
CA SER A 273 -38.89 6.79 -45.79
C SER A 273 -40.38 6.91 -46.11
N THR A 274 -40.70 7.72 -47.11
CA THR A 274 -41.90 7.55 -47.94
C THR A 274 -41.58 8.13 -49.32
N GLN A 275 -41.13 7.26 -50.21
CA GLN A 275 -41.55 7.10 -51.61
C GLN A 275 -40.85 5.86 -52.17
#